data_AF-A0A0G0FZZ8-F1
#
_entry.id   AF-A0A0G0FZZ8-F1
#
_cell.length_a   1.000
_cell.length_b   1.000
_cell.length_c   1.000
_cell.angle_alpha   90.00
_cell.angle_beta   90.00
_cell.angle_gamma   90.00
#
_symmetry.space_group_name_H-M   'P 1'
#
loop_
_entity.id
_entity.type
_entity.pdbx_description
1 polymer ?
#
loop_
_entity_poly.entity_id
_entity_poly.type
_entity_poly.pdbx_seq_one_letter_code
_entity_poly.pdbx_strand_id
1 'polypeptide(L)'
;MRKILKTTICVFVLIVIFFFTKEASALTLSPIRFEISGNPGDTLQQEITLINETNKAETYSVSYSNFEAQGESGDPAFVAPKDGLGTWIRIESNSIAIPARQQKIIPFTINIPKDADPGGHFAVIFWGTSGGDTSSGVSIGAKTGVLVLLSVNGDVKENAGLLSFNTVGKQFWYSTLPVSFEYRFKNDGGDRIKPQGKIIIHNTVFFPTEYLNANMVEGNILPASTRKFKVDWINYERSKEYVAPTGFFAKFWSDVSYQWKNFAVGFYTARLNVAYGASGEHAKGTAFLFVFPWQLVLVMLVVFIVVFWGGKKVIKRYNKFIIDKNRLNGN
;
A
#
# COMPACT_ATOMS: atom_id res chain seq x y z
N MET A 1 -46.28 9.26 -38.05
CA MET A 1 -45.27 10.32 -37.79
C MET A 1 -44.86 10.50 -36.30
N ARG A 2 -45.71 10.21 -35.30
CA ARG A 2 -45.36 10.38 -33.86
C ARG A 2 -44.37 9.37 -33.24
N LYS A 3 -44.12 8.21 -33.88
CA LYS A 3 -43.21 7.17 -33.35
C LYS A 3 -41.74 7.34 -33.78
N ILE A 4 -41.48 7.99 -34.91
CA ILE A 4 -40.10 8.21 -35.42
C ILE A 4 -39.42 9.37 -34.66
N LEU A 5 -40.17 10.32 -34.12
CA LEU A 5 -39.62 11.46 -33.39
C LEU A 5 -39.10 11.10 -31.98
N LYS A 6 -39.64 10.04 -31.34
CA LYS A 6 -39.19 9.62 -30.00
C LYS A 6 -37.91 8.78 -30.02
N THR A 7 -37.68 8.01 -31.08
CA THR A 7 -36.48 7.16 -31.20
C THR A 7 -35.23 7.99 -31.50
N THR A 8 -35.35 9.07 -32.27
CA THR A 8 -34.21 9.96 -32.58
C THR A 8 -33.76 10.77 -31.36
N ILE A 9 -34.68 11.12 -30.45
CA ILE A 9 -34.36 11.86 -29.22
C ILE A 9 -33.64 10.95 -28.20
N CYS A 10 -33.99 9.66 -28.09
CA CYS A 10 -33.28 8.73 -27.20
C CYS A 10 -31.85 8.41 -27.68
N VAL A 11 -31.60 8.37 -28.99
CA VAL A 11 -30.23 8.13 -29.53
C VAL A 11 -29.35 9.37 -29.37
N PHE A 12 -29.92 10.58 -29.44
CA PHE A 12 -29.16 11.82 -29.22
C PHE A 12 -28.80 12.03 -27.74
N VAL A 13 -29.67 11.63 -26.80
CA VAL A 13 -29.39 11.72 -25.35
C VAL A 13 -28.34 10.69 -24.88
N LEU A 14 -28.22 9.54 -25.56
CA LEU A 14 -27.19 8.54 -25.22
C LEU A 14 -25.77 8.91 -25.72
N ILE A 15 -25.66 9.75 -26.75
CA ILE A 15 -24.35 10.20 -27.28
C ILE A 15 -23.77 11.36 -26.46
N VAL A 16 -24.61 12.19 -25.83
CA VAL A 16 -24.15 13.33 -25.01
C VAL A 16 -23.57 12.91 -23.65
N ILE A 17 -23.90 11.70 -23.16
CA ILE A 17 -23.41 11.21 -21.86
C ILE A 17 -22.01 10.57 -21.95
N PHE A 18 -21.49 10.30 -23.16
CA PHE A 18 -20.18 9.65 -23.35
C PHE A 18 -18.98 10.61 -23.50
N PHE A 19 -19.19 11.94 -23.43
CA PHE A 19 -18.11 12.93 -23.59
C PHE A 19 -17.80 13.76 -22.34
N PHE A 20 -18.13 13.28 -21.14
CA PHE A 20 -17.47 13.80 -19.94
C PHE A 20 -16.09 13.13 -19.79
N THR A 21 -15.15 13.50 -20.65
CA THR A 21 -13.74 13.27 -20.36
C THR A 21 -13.40 14.14 -19.15
N LYS A 22 -13.18 13.53 -17.97
CA LYS A 22 -12.57 14.25 -16.85
C LYS A 22 -11.24 14.80 -17.37
N GLU A 23 -11.11 16.13 -17.45
CA GLU A 23 -9.80 16.73 -17.75
C GLU A 23 -8.84 16.27 -16.66
N ALA A 24 -7.80 15.53 -17.07
CA ALA A 24 -6.74 15.12 -16.18
C ALA A 24 -5.82 16.33 -15.98
N SER A 25 -6.05 17.11 -14.92
CA SER A 25 -5.13 18.16 -14.46
C SER A 25 -3.93 17.54 -13.74
N ALA A 26 -3.16 16.73 -14.45
CA ALA A 26 -2.05 15.97 -13.87
C ALA A 26 -0.70 16.39 -14.48
N LEU A 27 0.19 16.83 -13.60
CA LEU A 27 1.63 16.84 -13.85
C LEU A 27 2.19 15.53 -13.29
N THR A 28 2.83 14.73 -14.14
CA THR A 28 3.55 13.51 -13.73
C THR A 28 5.03 13.84 -13.56
N LEU A 29 5.64 13.35 -12.48
CA LEU A 29 7.07 13.50 -12.17
C LEU A 29 7.77 12.15 -12.25
N SER A 30 8.97 12.12 -12.81
CA SER A 30 9.84 10.93 -12.82
C SER A 30 11.30 11.31 -12.58
N PRO A 31 12.00 10.71 -11.59
CA PRO A 31 11.51 9.69 -10.64
C PRO A 31 10.55 10.25 -9.57
N ILE A 32 9.92 9.37 -8.78
CA ILE A 32 8.99 9.73 -7.70
C ILE A 32 9.69 10.24 -6.42
N ARG A 33 10.96 9.91 -6.23
CA ARG A 33 11.83 10.39 -5.15
C ARG A 33 13.30 10.23 -5.53
N PHE A 34 14.16 11.05 -4.94
CA PHE A 34 15.61 10.95 -5.01
C PHE A 34 16.15 10.49 -3.66
N GLU A 35 17.00 9.46 -3.68
CA GLU A 35 17.79 9.02 -2.53
C GLU A 35 19.27 9.09 -2.94
N ILE A 36 19.98 10.08 -2.41
CA ILE A 36 21.32 10.47 -2.86
C ILE A 36 22.25 10.61 -1.66
N SER A 37 23.56 10.54 -1.93
CA SER A 37 24.61 10.78 -0.93
C SER A 37 25.69 11.70 -1.50
N GLY A 38 26.37 12.44 -0.63
CA GLY A 38 27.46 13.35 -0.99
C GLY A 38 28.26 13.77 0.23
N ASN A 39 29.44 14.33 0.00
CA ASN A 39 30.30 14.86 1.06
C ASN A 39 30.01 16.36 1.28
N PRO A 40 30.33 16.90 2.47
CA PRO A 40 30.33 18.34 2.68
C PRO A 40 31.16 19.06 1.62
N GLY A 41 30.59 20.10 0.99
CA GLY A 41 31.22 20.86 -0.10
C GLY A 41 30.99 20.33 -1.52
N ASP A 42 30.37 19.15 -1.70
CA ASP A 42 30.08 18.62 -3.03
C ASP A 42 28.95 19.40 -3.73
N THR A 43 29.04 19.49 -5.06
CA THR A 43 27.93 19.92 -5.92
C THR A 43 27.42 18.71 -6.69
N LEU A 44 26.21 18.26 -6.36
CA LEU A 44 25.56 17.14 -7.04
C LEU A 44 24.67 17.67 -8.17
N GLN A 45 24.70 17.00 -9.33
CA GLN A 45 23.80 17.27 -10.45
C GLN A 45 22.81 16.12 -10.61
N GLN A 46 21.53 16.45 -10.81
CA GLN A 46 20.44 15.51 -10.97
C GLN A 46 19.46 16.01 -12.02
N GLU A 47 18.61 15.12 -12.53
CA GLU A 47 17.61 15.46 -13.53
C GLU A 47 16.25 14.90 -13.14
N ILE A 48 15.19 15.67 -13.39
CA ILE A 48 13.80 15.22 -13.23
C ILE A 48 13.02 15.45 -14.51
N THR A 49 12.22 14.46 -14.90
CA THR A 49 11.30 14.57 -16.02
C THR A 49 9.92 15.02 -15.53
N LEU A 50 9.41 16.10 -16.11
CA LEU A 50 8.06 16.61 -15.93
C LEU A 50 7.24 16.28 -17.17
N ILE A 51 6.08 15.66 -17.00
CA ILE A 51 5.17 15.30 -18.09
C ILE A 51 3.83 16.00 -17.88
N ASN A 52 3.46 16.85 -18.85
CA ASN A 52 2.18 17.53 -18.84
C ASN A 52 1.11 16.62 -19.47
N GLU A 53 0.25 16.01 -18.65
CA GLU A 53 -0.82 15.12 -19.12
C GLU A 53 -2.04 15.88 -19.64
N THR A 54 -2.05 17.21 -19.51
CA THR A 54 -3.17 18.03 -19.97
C THR A 54 -3.16 18.19 -21.50
N ASN A 55 -4.29 18.65 -22.03
CA ASN A 55 -4.46 19.01 -23.44
C ASN A 55 -4.08 20.47 -23.74
N LYS A 56 -3.51 21.21 -22.77
CA LYS A 56 -3.10 22.61 -22.91
C LYS A 56 -1.64 22.79 -22.51
N ALA A 57 -1.01 23.85 -23.01
CA ALA A 57 0.31 24.22 -22.51
C ALA A 57 0.18 24.76 -21.08
N GLU A 58 0.99 24.22 -20.17
CA GLU A 58 0.98 24.61 -18.76
C GLU A 58 2.33 25.22 -18.37
N THR A 59 2.30 26.19 -17.46
CA THR A 59 3.50 26.82 -16.92
C THR A 59 3.58 26.56 -15.43
N TYR A 60 4.66 25.88 -15.02
CA TYR A 60 4.87 25.47 -13.64
C TYR A 60 5.90 26.35 -12.95
N SER A 61 5.54 26.90 -11.80
CA SER A 61 6.44 27.60 -10.89
C SER A 61 7.09 26.61 -9.92
N VAL A 62 8.40 26.75 -9.75
CA VAL A 62 9.19 25.91 -8.83
C VAL A 62 9.19 26.53 -7.44
N SER A 63 9.02 25.70 -6.41
CA SER A 63 9.23 26.09 -5.01
C SER A 63 9.84 24.94 -4.21
N TYR A 64 10.52 25.26 -3.12
CA TYR A 64 11.19 24.28 -2.27
C TYR A 64 10.60 24.30 -0.86
N SER A 65 10.64 23.17 -0.18
CA SER A 65 10.30 23.07 1.25
C SER A 65 11.17 22.01 1.90
N ASN A 66 11.53 22.19 3.16
CA ASN A 66 12.02 21.07 3.94
C ASN A 66 10.84 20.20 4.34
N PHE A 67 11.10 18.96 4.73
CA PHE A 67 10.07 18.15 5.34
C PHE A 67 10.56 17.38 6.55
N GLU A 68 9.65 17.23 7.49
CA GLU A 68 9.87 16.52 8.75
C GLU A 68 8.83 15.40 8.88
N ALA A 69 9.07 14.47 9.80
CA ALA A 69 8.11 13.41 10.06
C ALA A 69 6.89 13.98 10.79
N GLN A 70 5.69 13.60 10.34
CA GLN A 70 4.44 13.92 11.03
C GLN A 70 3.76 12.64 11.54
N GLY A 71 3.57 12.57 12.86
CA GLY A 71 2.97 11.39 13.48
C GLY A 71 3.75 10.11 13.15
N GLU A 72 3.04 9.04 12.79
CA GLU A 72 3.66 7.72 12.55
C GLU A 72 3.26 7.07 11.22
N SER A 73 2.42 7.70 10.40
CA SER A 73 2.04 7.17 9.08
C SER A 73 3.22 7.18 8.09
N GLY A 74 4.19 8.07 8.34
CA GLY A 74 5.26 8.39 7.41
C GLY A 74 4.87 9.47 6.39
N ASP A 75 3.77 10.18 6.63
CA ASP A 75 3.42 11.37 5.86
C ASP A 75 4.36 12.54 6.26
N PRO A 76 4.87 13.30 5.30
CA PRO A 76 5.74 14.44 5.57
C PRO A 76 4.93 15.67 5.98
N ALA A 77 5.43 16.43 6.97
CA ALA A 77 5.03 17.81 7.21
C ALA A 77 5.99 18.74 6.47
N PHE A 78 5.46 19.60 5.60
CA PHE A 78 6.27 20.56 4.83
C PHE A 78 6.45 21.86 5.59
N VAL A 79 7.69 22.35 5.65
CA VAL A 79 8.05 23.60 6.29
C VAL A 79 8.84 24.49 5.32
N ALA A 80 8.63 25.80 5.42
CA ALA A 80 9.36 26.76 4.59
C ALA A 80 10.88 26.63 4.83
N PRO A 81 11.70 26.59 3.77
CA PRO A 81 13.12 26.33 3.91
C PRO A 81 13.84 27.60 4.38
N LYS A 82 14.17 27.66 5.67
CA LYS A 82 15.02 28.71 6.25
C LYS A 82 16.51 28.32 6.20
N ASP A 83 16.76 27.03 6.31
CA ASP A 83 18.05 26.33 6.35
C ASP A 83 17.89 24.94 5.69
N GLY A 84 18.95 24.12 5.72
CA GLY A 84 18.91 22.73 5.26
C GLY A 84 18.71 22.54 3.75
N LEU A 85 18.42 21.30 3.35
CA LEU A 85 18.44 20.87 1.93
C LEU A 85 17.56 21.72 0.99
N GLY A 86 16.41 22.22 1.45
CA GLY A 86 15.55 23.07 0.64
C GLY A 86 16.22 24.39 0.21
N THR A 87 17.27 24.83 0.92
CA THR A 87 18.08 26.01 0.55
C THR A 87 19.29 25.67 -0.34
N TRP A 88 19.64 24.38 -0.43
CA TRP A 88 20.80 23.87 -1.18
C TRP A 88 20.44 23.50 -2.62
N ILE A 89 19.17 23.16 -2.86
CA ILE A 89 18.65 22.79 -4.18
C ILE A 89 18.49 24.04 -5.06
N ARG A 90 18.93 23.96 -6.31
CA ARG A 90 18.76 25.01 -7.33
C ARG A 90 18.31 24.43 -8.67
N ILE A 91 17.32 25.07 -9.27
CA ILE A 91 16.91 24.92 -10.66
C ILE A 91 17.11 26.28 -11.33
N GLU A 92 17.73 26.32 -12.50
CA GLU A 92 18.08 27.56 -13.18
C GLU A 92 16.84 28.39 -13.57
N SER A 93 15.76 27.71 -13.97
CA SER A 93 14.51 28.35 -14.36
C SER A 93 13.41 28.13 -13.32
N ASN A 94 12.99 29.21 -12.67
CA ASN A 94 11.86 29.19 -11.71
C ASN A 94 10.49 29.03 -12.37
N SER A 95 10.42 29.13 -13.71
CA SER A 95 9.20 28.95 -14.51
C SER A 95 9.46 28.01 -15.67
N ILE A 96 8.64 26.98 -15.81
CA ILE A 96 8.84 25.90 -16.77
C ILE A 96 7.56 25.74 -17.59
N ALA A 97 7.58 26.22 -18.83
CA ALA A 97 6.52 25.97 -19.79
C ALA A 97 6.68 24.58 -20.41
N ILE A 98 5.61 23.78 -20.37
CA ILE A 98 5.54 22.44 -20.97
C ILE A 98 4.31 22.38 -21.87
N PRO A 99 4.47 22.16 -23.19
CA PRO A 99 3.33 22.04 -24.10
C PRO A 99 2.39 20.88 -23.70
N ALA A 100 1.18 20.92 -24.26
CA ALA A 100 0.18 19.86 -24.08
C ALA A 100 0.77 18.49 -24.46
N ARG A 101 0.57 17.48 -23.61
CA ARG A 101 1.02 16.10 -23.85
C ARG A 101 2.52 15.94 -24.12
N GLN A 102 3.33 16.89 -23.66
CA GLN A 102 4.78 16.84 -23.79
C GLN A 102 5.48 16.68 -22.45
N GLN A 103 6.76 16.32 -22.52
CA GLN A 103 7.62 16.20 -21.35
C GLN A 103 8.86 17.10 -21.48
N LYS A 104 9.43 17.49 -20.34
CA LYS A 104 10.68 18.23 -20.27
C LYS A 104 11.57 17.66 -19.17
N ILE A 105 12.85 17.47 -19.50
CA ILE A 105 13.88 17.09 -18.54
C ILE A 105 14.44 18.38 -17.94
N ILE A 106 14.43 18.47 -16.61
CA ILE A 106 14.83 19.63 -15.84
C ILE A 106 16.04 19.25 -15.00
N PRO A 107 17.24 19.77 -15.33
CA PRO A 107 18.39 19.60 -14.46
C PRO A 107 18.23 20.44 -13.20
N PHE A 108 18.71 19.91 -12.08
CA PHE A 108 18.82 20.64 -10.83
C PHE A 108 20.13 20.28 -10.13
N THR A 109 20.62 21.22 -9.32
CA THR A 109 21.84 21.04 -8.54
C THR A 109 21.56 21.06 -7.06
N ILE A 110 22.44 20.40 -6.30
CA ILE A 110 22.45 20.43 -4.84
C ILE A 110 23.85 20.83 -4.43
N ASN A 111 23.97 22.03 -3.87
CA ASN A 111 25.24 22.54 -3.35
C ASN A 111 25.30 22.25 -1.85
N ILE A 112 26.01 21.19 -1.46
CA ILE A 112 26.16 20.80 -0.06
C ILE A 112 27.14 21.78 0.60
N PRO A 113 26.75 22.50 1.66
CA PRO A 113 27.67 23.36 2.39
C PRO A 113 28.88 22.60 2.93
N LYS A 114 30.03 23.28 3.05
CA LYS A 114 31.26 22.67 3.60
C LYS A 114 31.16 22.37 5.09
N ASP A 115 30.31 23.10 5.78
CA ASP A 115 29.97 22.99 7.20
C ASP A 115 28.67 22.21 7.44
N ALA A 116 28.16 21.49 6.43
CA ALA A 116 26.97 20.67 6.57
C ALA A 116 27.21 19.53 7.58
N ASP A 117 26.31 19.42 8.56
CA ASP A 117 26.34 18.33 9.52
C ASP A 117 26.12 16.97 8.80
N PRO A 118 26.92 15.92 9.14
CA PRO A 118 26.68 14.57 8.68
C PRO A 118 25.29 14.06 9.05
N GLY A 119 24.69 13.27 8.16
CA GLY A 119 23.38 12.67 8.38
C GLY A 119 22.35 13.05 7.32
N GLY A 120 21.08 12.88 7.68
CA GLY A 120 19.97 12.99 6.76
C GLY A 120 19.42 14.41 6.63
N HIS A 121 19.33 14.89 5.39
CA HIS A 121 18.71 16.17 5.05
C HIS A 121 17.58 15.95 4.03
N PHE A 122 16.42 16.57 4.26
CA PHE A 122 15.17 16.20 3.59
C PHE A 122 14.42 17.41 3.06
N ALA A 123 14.10 17.39 1.77
CA ALA A 123 13.39 18.47 1.10
C ALA A 123 12.47 17.97 0.00
N VAL A 124 11.60 18.84 -0.47
CA VAL A 124 10.71 18.62 -1.60
C VAL A 124 10.88 19.74 -2.60
N ILE A 125 10.96 19.36 -3.88
CA ILE A 125 10.80 20.31 -4.98
C ILE A 125 9.36 20.22 -5.43
N PHE A 126 8.63 21.34 -5.36
CA PHE A 126 7.26 21.47 -5.81
C PHE A 126 7.19 22.21 -7.14
N TRP A 127 6.31 21.72 -8.00
CA TRP A 127 5.87 22.40 -9.22
C TRP A 127 4.38 22.68 -9.10
N GLY A 128 4.01 23.96 -9.17
CA GLY A 128 2.62 24.39 -9.11
C GLY A 128 2.27 25.31 -10.27
N THR A 129 1.04 25.21 -10.75
CA THR A 129 0.50 26.21 -11.68
C THR A 129 0.00 27.41 -10.88
N SER A 130 0.18 28.61 -11.42
CA SER A 130 -0.55 29.78 -10.92
C SER A 130 -1.99 29.61 -11.38
N GLY A 131 -2.90 29.29 -10.48
CA GLY A 131 -4.26 28.88 -10.84
C GLY A 131 -4.99 29.93 -11.69
N GLY A 132 -5.70 29.43 -12.71
CA GLY A 132 -6.50 30.19 -13.67
C GLY A 132 -7.65 31.01 -13.08
N ASP A 133 -8.21 31.85 -13.95
CA ASP A 133 -9.23 32.90 -13.79
C ASP A 133 -9.61 33.31 -12.35
N THR A 134 -9.19 34.52 -12.01
CA THR A 134 -9.45 35.30 -10.80
C THR A 134 -10.92 35.69 -10.58
N SER A 135 -11.89 35.01 -11.20
CA SER A 135 -13.30 35.40 -11.19
C SER A 135 -14.13 34.85 -10.02
N SER A 136 -13.57 33.99 -9.16
CA SER A 136 -14.34 33.36 -8.06
C SER A 136 -13.66 33.30 -6.69
N GLY A 137 -12.53 33.99 -6.48
CA GLY A 137 -11.90 34.10 -5.16
C GLY A 137 -11.14 32.83 -4.73
N VAL A 138 -9.83 32.99 -4.56
CA VAL A 138 -8.84 31.96 -4.18
C VAL A 138 -8.65 30.87 -5.24
N SER A 139 -7.71 31.10 -6.17
CA SER A 139 -7.18 30.04 -7.02
C SER A 139 -6.18 29.19 -6.21
N ILE A 140 -6.58 27.98 -5.83
CA ILE A 140 -5.66 26.99 -5.26
C ILE A 140 -4.98 26.29 -6.44
N GLY A 141 -3.76 26.68 -6.76
CA GLY A 141 -2.92 25.94 -7.72
C GLY A 141 -2.59 24.55 -7.16
N ALA A 142 -2.81 23.50 -7.95
CA ALA A 142 -2.33 22.17 -7.61
C ALA A 142 -0.79 22.18 -7.62
N LYS A 143 -0.17 21.61 -6.58
CA LYS A 143 1.28 21.40 -6.50
C LYS A 143 1.59 19.92 -6.52
N THR A 144 2.47 19.50 -7.41
CA THR A 144 3.06 18.15 -7.41
C THR A 144 4.50 18.28 -6.94
N GLY A 145 4.93 17.39 -6.04
CA GLY A 145 6.28 17.45 -5.47
C GLY A 145 7.05 16.14 -5.59
N VAL A 146 8.37 16.24 -5.69
CA VAL A 146 9.30 15.10 -5.59
C VAL A 146 10.06 15.19 -4.27
N LEU A 147 10.16 14.08 -3.53
CA LEU A 147 10.97 14.02 -2.32
C LEU A 147 12.45 13.90 -2.70
N VAL A 148 13.31 14.67 -2.05
CA VAL A 148 14.76 14.57 -2.13
C VAL A 148 15.28 14.24 -0.73
N LEU A 149 15.94 13.08 -0.62
CA LEU A 149 16.52 12.57 0.61
C LEU A 149 18.04 12.49 0.41
N LEU A 150 18.77 13.42 1.01
CA LEU A 150 20.22 13.50 0.94
C LEU A 150 20.84 12.95 2.21
N SER A 151 21.80 12.04 2.06
CA SER A 151 22.71 11.61 3.13
C SER A 151 24.04 12.36 2.98
N VAL A 152 24.37 13.22 3.93
CA VAL A 152 25.69 13.87 4.00
C VAL A 152 26.64 12.93 4.73
N ASN A 153 27.73 12.53 4.06
CA ASN A 153 28.70 11.57 4.59
C ASN A 153 29.47 12.16 5.79
N GLY A 154 29.74 11.30 6.77
CA GLY A 154 30.54 11.63 7.95
C GLY A 154 30.26 10.65 9.09
N ASP A 155 30.62 11.04 10.31
CA ASP A 155 30.29 10.24 11.51
C ASP A 155 28.82 10.47 11.89
N VAL A 156 27.97 9.50 11.54
CA VAL A 156 26.52 9.55 11.77
C VAL A 156 26.14 8.47 12.77
N LYS A 157 25.52 8.89 13.86
CA LYS A 157 24.98 7.95 14.86
C LYS A 157 23.88 7.09 14.24
N GLU A 158 24.08 5.78 14.22
CA GLU A 158 23.03 4.80 13.96
C GLU A 158 22.42 4.36 15.29
N ASN A 159 21.12 4.60 15.47
CA ASN A 159 20.39 4.11 16.63
C ASN A 159 18.92 3.98 16.27
N ALA A 160 18.44 2.76 16.12
CA ALA A 160 17.05 2.53 15.77
C ALA A 160 16.58 1.19 16.32
N GLY A 161 15.27 1.00 16.40
CA GLY A 161 14.76 -0.23 16.96
C GLY A 161 13.26 -0.41 16.84
N LEU A 162 12.86 -1.67 17.02
CA LEU A 162 11.47 -2.07 17.09
C LEU A 162 10.88 -1.69 18.45
N LEU A 163 9.82 -0.87 18.44
CA LEU A 163 9.06 -0.54 19.64
C LEU A 163 7.99 -1.57 19.95
N SER A 164 7.31 -2.07 18.92
CA SER A 164 6.22 -3.03 19.08
C SER A 164 5.96 -3.77 17.79
N PHE A 165 5.52 -5.03 17.88
CA PHE A 165 4.98 -5.81 16.76
C PHE A 165 3.81 -6.66 17.25
N ASN A 166 2.62 -6.46 16.69
CA ASN A 166 1.39 -7.17 17.06
C ASN A 166 0.44 -7.27 15.85
N THR A 167 -0.67 -7.97 16.04
CA THR A 167 -1.85 -7.76 15.18
C THR A 167 -2.45 -6.38 15.44
N VAL A 168 -3.11 -5.80 14.44
CA VAL A 168 -3.82 -4.52 14.59
C VAL A 168 -4.87 -4.66 15.71
N GLY A 169 -4.85 -3.72 16.65
CA GLY A 169 -5.72 -3.74 17.83
C GLY A 169 -5.41 -4.86 18.83
N LYS A 170 -4.26 -5.55 18.69
CA LYS A 170 -3.86 -6.71 19.49
C LYS A 170 -4.90 -7.85 19.50
N GLN A 171 -5.66 -7.96 18.41
CA GLN A 171 -6.69 -8.99 18.26
C GLN A 171 -6.03 -10.37 18.16
N PHE A 172 -6.52 -11.32 18.97
CA PHE A 172 -6.00 -12.68 18.99
C PHE A 172 -6.83 -13.65 18.13
N TRP A 173 -8.16 -13.52 18.12
CA TRP A 173 -9.08 -14.43 17.44
C TRP A 173 -9.55 -13.87 16.09
N TYR A 174 -9.48 -14.68 15.03
CA TYR A 174 -9.94 -14.35 13.68
C TYR A 174 -10.83 -15.45 13.09
N SER A 175 -11.88 -15.06 12.38
CA SER A 175 -12.74 -16.02 11.66
C SER A 175 -12.23 -16.34 10.26
N THR A 176 -11.31 -15.55 9.72
CA THR A 176 -10.75 -15.67 8.36
C THR A 176 -9.60 -14.66 8.19
N LEU A 177 -8.79 -14.80 7.13
CA LEU A 177 -7.96 -13.71 6.62
C LEU A 177 -8.85 -12.59 6.01
N PRO A 178 -8.39 -11.33 5.86
CA PRO A 178 -7.05 -10.83 6.19
C PRO A 178 -6.77 -10.79 7.69
N VAL A 179 -5.53 -11.11 8.06
CA VAL A 179 -4.98 -10.74 9.37
C VAL A 179 -3.98 -9.62 9.17
N SER A 180 -4.30 -8.44 9.72
CA SER A 180 -3.41 -7.28 9.66
C SER A 180 -2.42 -7.30 10.81
N PHE A 181 -1.14 -7.22 10.50
CA PHE A 181 -0.06 -6.96 11.43
C PHE A 181 0.31 -5.49 11.43
N GLU A 182 0.74 -4.99 12.57
CA GLU A 182 1.37 -3.68 12.69
C GLU A 182 2.67 -3.77 13.49
N TYR A 183 3.68 -3.02 13.05
CA TYR A 183 4.84 -2.74 13.89
C TYR A 183 5.19 -1.27 13.89
N ARG A 184 5.70 -0.81 15.03
CA ARG A 184 6.21 0.55 15.24
C ARG A 184 7.72 0.48 15.35
N PHE A 185 8.41 1.30 14.58
CA PHE A 185 9.85 1.29 14.48
C PHE A 185 10.35 2.72 14.68
N LYS A 186 11.30 2.90 15.60
CA LYS A 186 11.82 4.21 15.99
C LYS A 186 13.22 4.39 15.42
N ASN A 187 13.49 5.59 14.93
CA ASN A 187 14.82 6.01 14.51
C ASN A 187 15.28 7.18 15.40
N ASP A 188 16.27 6.89 16.25
CA ASP A 188 16.98 7.83 17.12
C ASP A 188 18.39 8.16 16.57
N GLY A 189 18.67 7.79 15.32
CA GLY A 189 19.91 8.07 14.60
C GLY A 189 19.87 9.39 13.85
N GLY A 190 21.00 9.72 13.19
CA GLY A 190 21.20 10.99 12.48
C GLY A 190 20.78 11.02 11.01
N ASP A 191 20.51 9.86 10.40
CA ASP A 191 19.97 9.77 9.04
C ASP A 191 18.73 8.85 9.01
N ARG A 192 17.99 8.88 7.90
CA ARG A 192 16.88 7.98 7.64
C ARG A 192 17.34 6.53 7.67
N ILE A 193 16.43 5.67 8.08
CA ILE A 193 16.58 4.23 7.89
C ILE A 193 15.43 3.68 7.07
N LYS A 194 15.69 2.56 6.40
CA LYS A 194 14.68 1.80 5.64
C LYS A 194 14.70 0.37 6.14
N PRO A 195 13.78 -0.04 7.03
CA PRO A 195 13.75 -1.42 7.50
C PRO A 195 13.40 -2.34 6.32
N GLN A 196 14.20 -3.39 6.13
CA GLN A 196 14.03 -4.39 5.08
C GLN A 196 13.97 -5.78 5.68
N GLY A 197 12.96 -6.57 5.31
CA GLY A 197 12.83 -7.92 5.84
C GLY A 197 11.43 -8.46 5.70
N LYS A 198 11.10 -9.42 6.55
CA LYS A 198 9.87 -10.21 6.40
C LYS A 198 9.20 -10.55 7.72
N ILE A 199 7.89 -10.73 7.63
CA ILE A 199 7.09 -11.42 8.64
C ILE A 199 6.91 -12.86 8.16
N ILE A 200 7.36 -13.82 8.97
CA ILE A 200 7.25 -15.25 8.67
C ILE A 200 6.12 -15.83 9.50
N ILE A 201 5.11 -16.36 8.83
CA ILE A 201 3.96 -17.01 9.48
C ILE A 201 4.27 -18.48 9.68
N HIS A 202 4.14 -18.96 10.92
CA HIS A 202 4.30 -20.36 11.29
C HIS A 202 2.96 -20.92 11.76
N ASN A 203 2.60 -22.13 11.33
CA ASN A 203 1.40 -22.83 11.79
C ASN A 203 1.60 -23.46 13.18
N THR A 204 0.58 -24.22 13.63
CA THR A 204 0.56 -24.93 14.93
C THR A 204 1.70 -25.91 15.14
N VAL A 205 2.33 -26.40 14.06
CA VAL A 205 3.45 -27.36 14.08
C VAL A 205 4.78 -26.66 13.76
N PHE A 206 4.81 -25.32 13.82
CA PHE A 206 5.97 -24.47 13.57
C PHE A 206 6.56 -24.57 12.16
N PHE A 207 5.79 -25.04 11.17
CA PHE A 207 6.22 -24.96 9.76
C PHE A 207 5.93 -23.56 9.20
N PRO A 208 6.87 -22.95 8.45
CA PRO A 208 6.64 -21.68 7.78
C PRO A 208 5.64 -21.87 6.64
N THR A 209 4.52 -21.16 6.70
CA THR A 209 3.46 -21.23 5.70
C THR A 209 3.42 -20.03 4.78
N GLU A 210 3.95 -18.87 5.20
CA GLU A 210 3.88 -17.63 4.42
C GLU A 210 5.03 -16.67 4.74
N TYR A 211 5.42 -15.87 3.75
CA TYR A 211 6.43 -14.82 3.87
C TYR A 211 5.88 -13.47 3.40
N LEU A 212 5.67 -12.54 4.33
CA LEU A 212 5.13 -11.23 4.02
C LEU A 212 6.26 -10.20 4.04
N ASN A 213 6.36 -9.35 3.01
CA ASN A 213 7.30 -8.23 3.03
C ASN A 213 6.93 -7.26 4.16
N ALA A 214 7.85 -7.04 5.09
CA ALA A 214 7.61 -6.18 6.25
C ALA A 214 7.51 -4.69 5.86
N ASN A 215 8.03 -4.28 4.71
CA ASN A 215 8.03 -2.90 4.24
C ASN A 215 7.78 -2.84 2.72
N MET A 216 6.59 -3.26 2.29
CA MET A 216 6.23 -3.35 0.88
C MET A 216 6.27 -2.00 0.13
N VAL A 217 6.05 -0.89 0.84
CA VAL A 217 6.09 0.47 0.27
C VAL A 217 7.49 1.09 0.27
N GLU A 218 8.50 0.36 0.75
CA GLU A 218 9.88 0.83 0.91
C GLU A 218 9.98 2.14 1.70
N GLY A 219 9.14 2.28 2.72
CA GLY A 219 9.01 3.49 3.51
C GLY A 219 10.26 3.76 4.35
N ASN A 220 10.74 4.99 4.30
CA ASN A 220 11.82 5.50 5.16
C ASN A 220 11.28 5.93 6.54
N ILE A 221 12.14 5.91 7.54
CA ILE A 221 11.89 6.45 8.89
C ILE A 221 12.92 7.54 9.11
N LEU A 222 12.47 8.79 9.21
CA LEU A 222 13.36 9.94 9.37
C LEU A 222 14.01 9.96 10.77
N PRO A 223 15.12 10.68 10.96
CA PRO A 223 15.69 10.95 12.27
C PRO A 223 14.67 11.43 13.30
N ALA A 224 14.89 11.08 14.57
CA ALA A 224 14.05 11.46 15.71
C ALA A 224 12.54 11.15 15.54
N SER A 225 12.18 10.14 14.74
CA SER A 225 10.80 9.81 14.43
C SER A 225 10.46 8.34 14.65
N THR A 226 9.17 8.05 14.74
CA THR A 226 8.65 6.68 14.74
C THR A 226 7.76 6.50 13.53
N ARG A 227 7.87 5.35 12.86
CA ARG A 227 6.95 4.97 11.79
C ARG A 227 6.23 3.68 12.15
N LYS A 228 4.94 3.66 11.83
CA LYS A 228 4.08 2.48 11.93
C LYS A 228 3.89 1.88 10.54
N PHE A 229 4.16 0.59 10.43
CA PHE A 229 3.95 -0.19 9.22
C PHE A 229 2.80 -1.14 9.44
N LYS A 230 1.95 -1.30 8.42
CA LYS A 230 0.85 -2.26 8.39
C LYS A 230 1.11 -3.27 7.28
N VAL A 231 0.98 -4.55 7.59
CA VAL A 231 1.18 -5.65 6.64
C VAL A 231 0.01 -6.60 6.75
N ASP A 232 -0.67 -6.85 5.64
CA ASP A 232 -1.84 -7.72 5.59
C ASP A 232 -1.46 -9.13 5.13
N TRP A 233 -1.82 -10.13 5.93
CA TRP A 233 -1.77 -11.53 5.52
C TRP A 233 -3.10 -11.92 4.88
N ILE A 234 -3.11 -12.06 3.56
CA ILE A 234 -4.28 -12.42 2.77
C ILE A 234 -3.84 -13.20 1.53
N ASN A 235 -4.61 -14.22 1.13
CA ASN A 235 -4.35 -15.00 -0.08
C ASN A 235 -5.16 -14.47 -1.27
N TYR A 236 -6.42 -14.10 -1.01
CA TYR A 236 -7.34 -13.59 -2.02
C TYR A 236 -8.03 -12.33 -1.51
N GLU A 237 -7.64 -11.20 -2.08
CA GLU A 237 -8.26 -9.90 -1.85
C GLU A 237 -9.63 -9.83 -2.52
N ARG A 238 -10.60 -9.20 -1.86
CA ARG A 238 -11.91 -8.93 -2.49
C ARG A 238 -11.73 -7.79 -3.51
N SER A 239 -12.52 -7.81 -4.59
CA SER A 239 -12.51 -6.69 -5.53
C SER A 239 -12.96 -5.39 -4.84
N LYS A 240 -12.44 -4.24 -5.30
CA LYS A 240 -12.84 -2.92 -4.79
C LYS A 240 -14.34 -2.64 -4.98
N GLU A 241 -14.97 -3.32 -5.93
CA GLU A 241 -16.39 -3.22 -6.26
C GLU A 241 -17.26 -4.25 -5.50
N TYR A 242 -16.66 -5.05 -4.62
CA TYR A 242 -17.40 -6.06 -3.86
C TYR A 242 -18.43 -5.38 -2.94
N VAL A 243 -19.71 -5.67 -3.19
CA VAL A 243 -20.81 -5.30 -2.31
C VAL A 243 -21.21 -6.52 -1.47
N ALA A 244 -21.13 -6.38 -0.15
CA ALA A 244 -21.53 -7.45 0.76
C ALA A 244 -23.03 -7.76 0.62
N PRO A 245 -23.43 -9.04 0.47
CA PRO A 245 -24.84 -9.41 0.47
C PRO A 245 -25.52 -9.01 1.78
N THR A 246 -26.75 -8.49 1.70
CA THR A 246 -27.52 -8.04 2.86
C THR A 246 -28.31 -9.17 3.52
N GLY A 247 -28.81 -10.13 2.74
CA GLY A 247 -29.58 -11.27 3.27
C GLY A 247 -28.72 -12.26 4.05
N PHE A 248 -29.22 -12.77 5.18
CA PHE A 248 -28.50 -13.69 6.06
C PHE A 248 -27.90 -14.89 5.32
N PHE A 249 -28.71 -15.63 4.54
CA PHE A 249 -28.24 -16.79 3.79
C PHE A 249 -27.19 -16.44 2.72
N ALA A 250 -27.42 -15.35 1.98
CA ALA A 250 -26.49 -14.91 0.95
C ALA A 250 -25.15 -14.49 1.54
N LYS A 251 -25.17 -13.77 2.67
CA LYS A 251 -23.98 -13.39 3.44
C LYS A 251 -23.25 -14.63 3.96
N PHE A 252 -23.97 -15.57 4.55
CA PHE A 252 -23.38 -16.82 5.06
C PHE A 252 -22.62 -17.59 3.97
N TRP A 253 -23.23 -17.83 2.81
CA TRP A 253 -22.56 -18.55 1.72
C TRP A 253 -21.41 -17.74 1.09
N SER A 254 -21.53 -16.41 1.04
CA SER A 254 -20.42 -15.54 0.66
C SER A 254 -19.24 -15.67 1.61
N ASP A 255 -19.49 -15.72 2.92
CA ASP A 255 -18.45 -15.87 3.94
C ASP A 255 -17.81 -17.26 3.91
N VAL A 256 -18.59 -18.33 3.71
CA VAL A 256 -18.08 -19.70 3.52
C VAL A 256 -17.15 -19.78 2.31
N SER A 257 -17.57 -19.23 1.17
CA SER A 257 -16.76 -19.19 -0.06
C SER A 257 -15.47 -18.39 0.16
N TYR A 258 -15.56 -17.27 0.89
CA TYR A 258 -14.42 -16.45 1.22
C TYR A 258 -13.43 -17.15 2.16
N GLN A 259 -13.93 -17.82 3.21
CA GLN A 259 -13.14 -18.64 4.12
C GLN A 259 -12.46 -19.82 3.41
N TRP A 260 -13.11 -20.42 2.42
CA TRP A 260 -12.51 -21.48 1.62
C TRP A 260 -11.31 -20.97 0.82
N LYS A 261 -11.44 -19.80 0.18
CA LYS A 261 -10.34 -19.18 -0.57
C LYS A 261 -9.20 -18.71 0.35
N ASN A 262 -9.55 -18.17 1.50
CA ASN A 262 -8.62 -17.65 2.50
C ASN A 262 -8.48 -18.60 3.69
N PHE A 263 -8.33 -19.90 3.41
CA PHE A 263 -8.33 -20.92 4.46
C PHE A 263 -7.10 -20.80 5.36
N ALA A 264 -7.36 -20.62 6.66
CA ALA A 264 -6.39 -20.69 7.73
C ALA A 264 -7.10 -21.23 8.97
N VAL A 265 -6.44 -22.11 9.73
CA VAL A 265 -7.03 -22.74 10.92
C VAL A 265 -5.96 -23.06 11.96
N GLY A 266 -6.26 -22.76 13.22
CA GLY A 266 -5.41 -23.06 14.37
C GLY A 266 -4.60 -21.87 14.87
N PHE A 267 -3.64 -22.17 15.75
CA PHE A 267 -2.70 -21.18 16.28
C PHE A 267 -1.61 -20.89 15.26
N TYR A 268 -1.30 -19.61 15.11
CA TYR A 268 -0.21 -19.12 14.28
C TYR A 268 0.73 -18.24 15.10
N THR A 269 2.01 -18.32 14.73
CA THR A 269 3.05 -17.42 15.23
C THR A 269 3.60 -16.61 14.07
N ALA A 270 3.47 -15.29 14.14
CA ALA A 270 4.10 -14.38 13.20
C ALA A 270 5.45 -13.92 13.78
N ARG A 271 6.53 -14.08 13.03
CA ARG A 271 7.87 -13.63 13.42
C ARG A 271 8.35 -12.55 12.48
N LEU A 272 8.48 -11.33 12.99
CA LEU A 272 9.08 -10.20 12.29
C LEU A 272 10.61 -10.32 12.40
N ASN A 273 11.30 -10.18 11.28
CA ASN A 273 12.74 -9.98 11.23
C ASN A 273 13.05 -8.92 10.16
N VAL A 274 13.54 -7.76 10.59
CA VAL A 274 13.91 -6.65 9.71
C VAL A 274 15.35 -6.22 9.99
N ALA A 275 16.12 -6.07 8.92
CA ALA A 275 17.44 -5.44 8.93
C ALA A 275 17.29 -3.92 8.74
N TYR A 276 18.17 -3.14 9.36
CA TYR A 276 18.22 -1.68 9.24
C TYR A 276 19.64 -1.14 9.43
N GLY A 277 19.85 0.13 9.11
CA GLY A 277 21.15 0.81 9.20
C GLY A 277 22.15 0.35 8.15
N ALA A 278 23.28 1.02 8.05
CA ALA A 278 24.41 0.62 7.21
C ALA A 278 25.13 -0.61 7.77
N SER A 279 25.08 -0.79 9.10
CA SER A 279 25.60 -1.94 9.82
C SER A 279 24.80 -3.24 9.61
N GLY A 280 23.55 -3.15 9.13
CA GLY A 280 22.69 -4.32 8.91
C GLY A 280 22.17 -4.96 10.20
N GLU A 281 22.00 -4.18 11.26
CA GLU A 281 21.43 -4.66 12.52
C GLU A 281 20.02 -5.23 12.33
N HIS A 282 19.67 -6.23 13.14
CA HIS A 282 18.40 -6.93 13.05
C HIS A 282 17.49 -6.64 14.25
N ALA A 283 16.27 -6.16 13.97
CA ALA A 283 15.21 -6.12 14.95
C ALA A 283 14.22 -7.26 14.73
N LYS A 284 13.84 -7.92 15.84
CA LYS A 284 12.95 -9.09 15.82
C LYS A 284 11.74 -8.86 16.71
N GLY A 285 10.59 -9.33 16.26
CA GLY A 285 9.34 -9.29 17.01
C GLY A 285 8.56 -10.59 16.82
N THR A 286 7.72 -10.94 17.79
CA THR A 286 6.82 -12.10 17.67
C THR A 286 5.40 -11.71 18.07
N ALA A 287 4.42 -12.16 17.29
CA ALA A 287 3.00 -12.01 17.58
C ALA A 287 2.30 -13.37 17.46
N PHE A 288 1.26 -13.56 18.27
CA PHE A 288 0.48 -14.80 18.31
C PHE A 288 -0.97 -14.51 17.94
N LEU A 289 -1.59 -15.44 17.24
CA LEU A 289 -2.99 -15.34 16.83
C LEU A 289 -3.60 -16.72 16.63
N PHE A 290 -4.93 -16.76 16.58
CA PHE A 290 -5.71 -17.95 16.30
C PHE A 290 -6.73 -17.66 15.21
N VAL A 291 -6.77 -18.50 14.17
CA VAL A 291 -7.76 -18.41 13.09
C VAL A 291 -8.71 -19.61 13.15
N PHE A 292 -10.02 -19.38 13.05
CA PHE A 292 -11.01 -20.44 13.00
C PHE A 292 -12.20 -20.10 12.09
N PRO A 293 -12.30 -20.73 10.90
CA PRO A 293 -13.34 -20.45 9.92
C PRO A 293 -14.63 -21.21 10.26
N TRP A 294 -15.34 -20.74 11.28
CA TRP A 294 -16.47 -21.49 11.86
C TRP A 294 -17.62 -21.73 10.88
N GLN A 295 -17.93 -20.81 9.95
CA GLN A 295 -18.99 -21.02 8.95
C GLN A 295 -18.61 -22.18 8.01
N LEU A 296 -17.38 -22.19 7.51
CA LEU A 296 -16.88 -23.26 6.67
C LEU A 296 -16.83 -24.60 7.43
N VAL A 297 -16.34 -24.60 8.67
CA VAL A 297 -16.32 -25.80 9.53
C VAL A 297 -17.73 -26.34 9.76
N LEU A 298 -18.72 -25.47 9.97
CA LEU A 298 -20.12 -25.86 10.12
C LEU A 298 -20.65 -26.53 8.84
N VAL A 299 -20.37 -25.99 7.66
CA VAL A 299 -20.75 -26.63 6.39
C VAL A 299 -20.09 -27.99 6.23
N MET A 300 -18.78 -28.10 6.50
CA MET A 300 -18.06 -29.37 6.42
C MET A 300 -18.61 -30.42 7.39
N LEU A 301 -18.98 -30.01 8.61
CA LEU A 301 -19.58 -30.88 9.62
C LEU A 301 -20.95 -31.39 9.18
N VAL A 302 -21.81 -30.53 8.62
CA VAL A 302 -23.12 -30.94 8.09
C VAL A 302 -22.94 -31.93 6.94
N VAL A 303 -22.04 -31.64 5.99
CA VAL A 303 -21.72 -32.54 4.87
C VAL A 303 -21.22 -33.89 5.39
N PHE A 304 -20.31 -33.89 6.37
CA PHE A 304 -19.78 -35.10 6.99
C PHE A 304 -20.90 -35.94 7.62
N ILE A 305 -21.81 -35.34 8.38
CA ILE A 305 -22.97 -36.04 8.98
C ILE A 305 -23.86 -36.63 7.89
N VAL A 306 -24.20 -35.87 6.85
CA VAL A 306 -25.05 -36.34 5.75
C VAL A 306 -24.42 -37.53 5.03
N VAL A 307 -23.11 -37.46 4.74
CA VAL A 307 -22.37 -38.55 4.09
C VAL A 307 -22.27 -39.77 4.99
N PHE A 308 -21.95 -39.59 6.28
CA PHE A 308 -21.82 -40.68 7.25
C PHE A 308 -23.14 -41.44 7.45
N TRP A 309 -24.24 -40.72 7.71
CA TRP A 309 -25.55 -41.33 7.93
C TRP A 309 -26.22 -41.80 6.64
N GLY A 310 -26.06 -41.04 5.54
CA GLY A 310 -26.54 -41.39 4.21
C GLY A 310 -25.85 -42.64 3.67
N GLY A 311 -24.52 -42.70 3.76
CA GLY A 311 -23.72 -43.87 3.41
C GLY A 311 -24.15 -45.11 4.18
N LYS A 312 -24.37 -44.99 5.50
CA LYS A 312 -24.89 -46.10 6.32
C LYS A 312 -26.26 -46.60 5.84
N LYS A 313 -27.16 -45.71 5.40
CA LYS A 313 -28.46 -46.11 4.83
C LYS A 313 -28.32 -46.77 3.46
N VAL A 314 -27.43 -46.26 2.60
CA VAL A 314 -27.18 -46.83 1.27
C VAL A 314 -26.58 -48.23 1.38
N ILE A 315 -25.57 -48.42 2.24
CA ILE A 315 -24.96 -49.73 2.49
C ILE A 315 -26.01 -50.72 3.02
N LYS A 316 -26.87 -50.31 3.95
CA LYS A 316 -27.96 -51.18 4.44
C LYS A 316 -28.93 -51.58 3.33
N ARG A 317 -29.31 -50.65 2.45
CA ARG A 317 -30.19 -50.94 1.30
C ARG A 317 -29.51 -51.86 0.29
N TYR A 318 -28.24 -51.62 -0.01
CA TYR A 318 -27.45 -52.43 -0.92
C TYR A 318 -27.29 -53.88 -0.39
N ASN A 319 -26.95 -54.05 0.89
CA ASN A 319 -26.83 -55.37 1.51
C ASN A 319 -28.17 -56.11 1.50
N LYS A 320 -29.29 -55.42 1.76
CA LYS A 320 -30.63 -56.01 1.66
C LYS A 320 -30.94 -56.46 0.22
N PHE A 321 -30.63 -55.62 -0.77
CA PHE A 321 -30.81 -55.96 -2.18
C PHE A 321 -29.99 -57.17 -2.61
N ILE A 322 -28.73 -57.31 -2.18
CA ILE A 322 -27.92 -58.49 -2.45
C ILE A 322 -28.54 -59.75 -1.83
N ILE A 323 -28.99 -59.67 -0.57
CA ILE A 323 -29.63 -60.80 0.11
C ILE A 323 -30.90 -61.24 -0.63
N ASP A 324 -31.75 -60.28 -1.02
CA ASP A 324 -32.98 -60.57 -1.75
C ASP A 324 -32.68 -61.17 -3.15
N LYS A 325 -31.66 -60.68 -3.85
CA LYS A 325 -31.22 -61.24 -5.14
C LYS A 325 -30.70 -62.67 -5.01
N ASN A 326 -29.90 -62.96 -3.98
CA ASN A 326 -29.39 -64.31 -3.74
C ASN A 326 -30.50 -65.29 -3.33
N ARG A 327 -31.53 -64.81 -2.63
CA ARG A 327 -32.73 -65.60 -2.30
C ARG A 327 -33.57 -65.96 -3.53
N LEU A 328 -33.62 -65.08 -4.54
CA LEU A 328 -34.36 -65.31 -5.78
C LEU A 328 -33.62 -66.23 -6.78
N ASN A 329 -32.29 -66.27 -6.72
CA ASN A 329 -31.45 -67.12 -7.59
C ASN A 329 -31.12 -68.50 -6.99
N GLY A 330 -31.52 -68.77 -5.74
CA GLY A 330 -31.26 -70.03 -5.03
C GLY A 330 -32.45 -70.99 -4.95
N ASN A 331 -33.55 -70.70 -5.65
CA ASN A 331 -34.70 -71.58 -5.90
C ASN A 331 -34.73 -71.94 -7.39
#